data_AF-B8DPX8-F1
#
_entry.id   AF-B8DPX8-F1
#
_cell.length_a   1.000
_cell.length_b   1.000
_cell.length_c   1.000
_cell.angle_alpha   90.00
_cell.angle_beta   90.00
_cell.angle_gamma   90.00
#
_symmetry.space_group_name_H-M   'P 1'
#
loop_
_entity.id
_entity.type
_entity.pdbx_description
1 polymer ?
#
loop_
_entity_poly.entity_id
_entity_poly.type
_entity_poly.pdbx_seq_one_letter_code
_entity_poly.pdbx_strand_id
1 'polypeptide(L)' 'MKEPMPDQMTCTFCGRSFDASPEQPQRELRPLYDEHFCLDCACHADPAILAVVGEDRLLDLIENWYG' A
#
# COMPACT_ATOMS: atom_id res chain seq x y z
N MET A 1 -9.43 1.78 30.33
CA MET A 1 -9.19 2.85 29.34
C MET A 1 -9.43 2.21 27.98
N LYS A 2 -10.24 2.79 27.11
CA LYS A 2 -10.55 2.20 25.80
C LYS A 2 -9.36 2.55 24.91
N GLU A 3 -8.47 1.58 24.72
CA GLU A 3 -7.34 1.72 23.80
C GLU A 3 -7.89 2.16 22.44
N PRO A 4 -7.29 3.17 21.77
CA PRO A 4 -7.71 3.51 20.42
C PRO A 4 -7.50 2.25 19.59
N MET A 5 -8.56 1.79 18.92
CA MET A 5 -8.49 0.68 17.98
C MET A 5 -7.34 0.99 17.01
N PRO A 6 -6.45 0.02 16.70
CA PRO A 6 -5.42 0.25 15.71
C PRO A 6 -6.13 0.68 14.43
N ASP A 7 -5.74 1.83 13.88
CA ASP A 7 -6.19 2.26 12.58
C ASP A 7 -5.72 1.16 11.62
N GLN A 8 -6.63 0.41 11.02
CA GLN A 8 -6.26 -0.67 10.10
C GLN A 8 -6.40 -0.13 8.69
N MET A 9 -5.28 -0.10 7.96
CA MET A 9 -5.30 0.29 6.55
C MET A 9 -5.43 -0.95 5.69
N THR A 10 -6.27 -0.89 4.66
CA THR A 10 -6.54 -2.04 3.79
C THR A 10 -6.03 -1.76 2.40
N CYS A 11 -5.31 -2.72 1.81
CA CYS A 11 -4.91 -2.60 0.41
C CYS A 11 -6.15 -2.63 -0.48
N THR A 12 -6.29 -1.65 -1.38
CA THR A 12 -7.46 -1.54 -2.25
C THR A 12 -7.59 -2.72 -3.23
N PHE A 13 -6.48 -3.38 -3.57
CA PHE A 13 -6.45 -4.46 -4.57
C PHE A 13 -6.66 -5.85 -3.97
N CYS A 14 -5.84 -6.27 -3.00
CA CYS A 14 -5.98 -7.60 -2.40
C CYS A 14 -6.91 -7.64 -1.19
N GLY A 15 -7.34 -6.49 -0.67
CA GLY A 15 -8.18 -6.42 0.54
C GLY A 15 -7.48 -6.85 1.82
N ARG A 16 -6.15 -7.06 1.82
CA ARG A 16 -5.40 -7.34 3.05
C ARG A 16 -5.42 -6.11 3.94
N SER A 17 -5.78 -6.30 5.20
CA SER A 17 -5.67 -5.30 6.24
C SER A 17 -4.28 -5.37 6.88
N PHE A 18 -3.69 -4.21 7.10
CA PHE A 18 -2.39 -4.00 7.72
C PHE A 18 -2.58 -3.13 8.94
N ASP A 19 -1.79 -3.40 9.97
CA ASP A 19 -1.82 -2.61 11.20
C ASP A 19 -1.17 -1.25 10.92
N ALA A 20 -1.93 -0.15 11.05
CA ALA A 20 -1.37 1.18 10.87
C ALA A 20 -0.68 1.70 12.15
N SER A 21 -0.22 0.80 13.02
CA SER A 21 0.66 1.15 14.13
C SER A 21 1.87 1.92 13.61
N PRO A 22 2.26 3.06 14.22
CA PRO A 22 3.33 3.94 13.76
C PRO A 22 4.71 3.28 13.66
N GLU A 23 4.88 2.11 14.28
CA GLU A 23 6.14 1.34 14.30
C GLU A 23 6.32 0.40 13.10
N GLN A 24 5.24 0.06 12.37
CA GLN A 24 5.27 -0.90 11.26
C GLN A 24 4.64 -0.45 9.92
N PRO A 25 3.96 0.71 9.78
CA PRO A 25 2.94 0.85 8.75
C PRO A 25 3.52 1.17 7.37
N GLN A 26 4.72 1.75 7.31
CA GLN A 26 5.31 2.29 6.09
C GLN A 26 6.03 1.24 5.23
N ARG A 27 6.31 0.05 5.78
CA ARG A 27 7.09 -0.97 5.08
C ARG A 27 6.26 -1.84 4.16
N GLU A 28 5.01 -2.09 4.52
CA GLU A 28 4.17 -3.06 3.81
C GLU A 28 3.04 -2.43 3.01
N LEU A 29 2.59 -1.21 3.38
CA LEU A 29 1.51 -0.51 2.71
C LEU A 29 1.92 0.95 2.41
N ARG A 30 1.77 1.39 1.15
CA ARG A 30 2.05 2.78 0.74
C ARG A 30 0.79 3.43 0.15
N PRO A 31 0.48 4.67 0.54
CA PRO A 31 -0.56 5.44 -0.12
C PRO A 31 -0.06 5.93 -1.49
N LEU A 32 -0.91 5.85 -2.50
CA LEU A 32 -0.66 6.41 -3.82
C LEU A 32 -1.95 7.11 -4.30
N TYR A 33 -1.85 8.43 -4.47
CA TYR A 33 -2.95 9.37 -4.72
C TYR A 33 -4.04 9.38 -3.65
N ASP A 34 -4.85 8.33 -3.55
CA ASP A 34 -5.94 8.15 -2.57
C ASP A 34 -6.15 6.67 -2.18
N GLU A 35 -5.41 5.76 -2.81
CA GLU A 35 -5.53 4.33 -2.60
C GLU A 35 -4.31 3.79 -1.83
N HIS A 36 -4.49 2.66 -1.16
CA HIS A 36 -3.41 2.01 -0.43
C HIS A 36 -2.98 0.72 -1.14
N PHE A 37 -1.69 0.61 -1.39
CA PHE A 37 -1.10 -0.51 -2.09
C PHE A 37 -0.17 -1.26 -1.15
N CYS A 38 -0.31 -2.58 -1.11
CA CYS A 38 0.71 -3.40 -0.46
C CYS A 38 1.87 -3.66 -1.40
N LEU A 39 3.04 -3.91 -0.83
CA LEU A 39 4.25 -4.22 -1.62
C LEU A 39 4.02 -5.39 -2.57
N ASP A 40 3.26 -6.40 -2.14
CA ASP A 40 2.96 -7.58 -2.94
C ASP A 40 2.14 -7.23 -4.19
N CYS A 41 1.06 -6.45 -4.03
CA CYS A 41 0.27 -5.96 -5.16
C CYS A 41 1.06 -5.01 -6.06
N ALA A 42 1.90 -4.15 -5.47
CA ALA A 42 2.75 -3.26 -6.24
C ALA A 42 3.77 -4.06 -7.08
N CYS A 43 4.51 -4.98 -6.46
CA CYS A 43 5.50 -5.85 -7.11
C CYS A 43 4.90 -6.78 -8.16
N HIS A 44 3.68 -7.27 -7.97
CA HIS A 44 3.04 -8.14 -8.94
C HIS A 44 2.65 -7.42 -10.24
N ALA A 45 2.71 -6.08 -10.27
CA ALA A 45 2.43 -5.25 -11.44
C ALA A 45 1.18 -5.74 -12.18
N ASP A 46 0.11 -6.03 -11.42
CA ASP A 46 -1.10 -6.59 -12.01
C ASP A 46 -1.59 -5.66 -13.11
N PRO A 47 -1.95 -6.16 -14.30
CA PRO A 47 -2.39 -5.31 -15.41
C PRO A 47 -3.58 -4.43 -15.04
N ALA A 48 -4.40 -4.81 -14.06
CA ALA A 48 -5.45 -3.94 -13.52
C ALA A 48 -4.88 -2.76 -12.70
N ILE A 49 -3.83 -2.99 -11.90
CA ILE A 49 -3.12 -1.93 -11.16
C ILE A 49 -2.42 -1.00 -12.15
N LEU A 50 -1.71 -1.56 -13.13
CA LEU A 50 -1.03 -0.79 -14.17
C LEU A 50 -2.00 0.06 -15.00
N ALA A 51 -3.20 -0.45 -15.29
CA ALA A 51 -4.22 0.29 -16.03
C ALA A 51 -4.80 1.48 -15.23
N VAL A 52 -4.85 1.38 -13.91
CA VAL A 52 -5.37 2.44 -13.02
C VAL A 52 -4.29 3.46 -12.65
N VAL A 53 -3.12 2.97 -12.26
CA VAL A 53 -2.01 3.78 -11.73
C VAL A 53 -1.09 4.29 -12.84
N GLY A 54 -0.89 3.50 -13.89
CA GLY A 54 0.15 3.70 -14.90
C GLY A 54 1.46 3.00 -14.52
N GLU A 55 2.09 2.36 -15.50
CA GLU A 55 3.33 1.59 -15.32
C GLU A 55 4.47 2.41 -14.72
N ASP A 56 4.77 3.57 -15.31
CA ASP A 56 5.86 4.46 -14.89
C ASP A 56 5.75 4.87 -13.41
N ARG A 57 4.52 5.16 -12.95
CA ARG A 57 4.24 5.57 -11.57
C ARG A 57 4.30 4.41 -10.59
N LEU A 58 3.86 3.23 -11.01
CA LEU A 58 3.94 2.04 -10.18
C LEU A 58 5.42 1.64 -9.99
N LEU A 59 6.22 1.73 -11.05
CA LEU A 59 7.67 1.51 -11.00
C LEU A 59 8.34 2.50 -10.06
N ASP A 60 8.06 3.80 -10.19
CA ASP A 60 8.61 4.83 -9.30
C ASP A 60 8.25 4.57 -7.82
N LEU A 61 7.02 4.13 -7.54
CA LEU A 61 6.58 3.75 -6.19
C LEU A 61 7.38 2.56 -5.63
N ILE A 62 7.61 1.52 -6.44
CA ILE A 62 8.36 0.32 -6.04
C ILE A 62 9.85 0.65 -5.84
N GLU A 63 10.44 1.43 -6.75
CA GLU A 63 11.84 1.86 -6.66
C GLU A 63 12.10 2.70 -5.42
N ASN A 64 11.15 3.56 -5.05
CA ASN A 64 11.22 4.42 -3.86
C ASN A 64 10.46 3.84 -2.65
N TRP A 65 10.24 2.53 -2.61
CA TRP A 65 9.43 1.90 -1.56
C TRP A 65 10.07 2.00 -0.18
N TYR A 66 11.39 1.82 -0.11
CA TYR A 66 12.19 1.91 1.12
C TYR A 66 13.07 3.17 1.21
N GLY A 67 12.87 4.12 0.29
CA GLY A 67 13.65 5.35 0.16
C GLY A 67 13.49 6.30 1.33
#